data_AF-A0A970J0Q5-F1
#
_entry.id   AF-A0A970J0Q5-F1
#
_cell.length_a   1.000
_cell.length_b   1.000
_cell.length_c   1.000
_cell.angle_alpha   90.00
_cell.angle_beta   90.00
_cell.angle_gamma   90.00
#
_symmetry.space_group_name_H-M   'P 1'
#
loop_
_entity.id
_entity.type
_entity.pdbx_description
1 polymer ?
#
loop_
_entity_poly.entity_id
_entity_poly.type
_entity_poly.pdbx_seq_one_letter_code
_entity_poly.pdbx_strand_id
1 'polypeptide(L)' 'MSKGKESNNRLKHRKGVIDMILNPKLFAGKWCIEVSTPEFGKTILLDKEKDFSPLVFDTEEEALDYIRKVMEDN' A
#
# COMPACT_ATOMS: atom_id res chain seq x y z
N MET A 1 -14.37 15.25 19.63
CA MET A 1 -14.57 14.74 18.26
C MET A 1 -13.32 13.97 17.87
N SER A 2 -13.51 12.82 17.21
CA SER A 2 -12.61 11.66 17.25
C SER A 2 -11.21 11.89 16.67
N LYS A 3 -10.21 11.40 17.42
CA LYS A 3 -8.79 11.27 17.08
C LYS A 3 -8.62 10.46 15.79
N GLY A 4 -8.14 11.08 14.72
CA GLY A 4 -7.55 10.37 13.58
C GLY A 4 -6.25 9.72 14.04
N LYS A 5 -6.28 8.42 14.33
CA LYS A 5 -5.07 7.64 14.53
C LYS A 5 -4.41 7.42 13.17
N GLU A 6 -3.54 8.35 12.77
CA GLU A 6 -2.53 8.09 11.75
C GLU A 6 -1.61 6.99 12.27
N SER A 7 -1.89 5.75 11.85
CA SER A 7 -1.01 4.62 12.11
C SER A 7 0.21 4.77 11.22
N ASN A 8 1.25 5.41 11.77
CA ASN A 8 2.55 5.59 11.13
C ASN A 8 3.22 4.23 10.90
N ASN A 9 2.90 3.56 9.79
CA ASN A 9 3.48 2.30 9.36
C ASN A 9 4.78 2.56 8.57
N ARG A 10 5.75 3.19 9.23
CA ARG A 10 7.06 3.51 8.66
C ARG A 10 8.00 2.32 8.87
N LEU A 11 8.21 1.51 7.83
CA LEU A 11 9.27 0.50 7.83
C LEU A 11 10.62 1.20 7.95
N LYS A 12 11.42 0.78 8.93
CA LYS A 12 12.77 1.32 9.15
C LYS A 12 13.82 0.38 8.59
N HIS A 13 14.53 0.89 7.59
CA HIS A 13 15.99 0.81 7.40
C HIS A 13 16.62 -0.59 7.28
N ARG A 14 16.83 -1.02 6.03
CA ARG A 14 18.06 -1.71 5.61
C ARG A 14 18.66 -0.99 4.40
N LYS A 15 19.97 -0.77 4.45
CA LYS A 15 20.78 -0.10 3.43
C LYS A 15 20.59 -0.84 2.09
N GLY A 16 19.89 -0.23 1.14
CA GLY A 16 19.57 -0.82 -0.17
C GLY A 16 18.11 -1.23 -0.39
N VAL A 17 17.22 -1.04 0.60
CA VAL A 17 15.77 -1.26 0.44
C VAL A 17 15.11 0.09 0.20
N ILE A 18 14.40 0.24 -0.91
CA ILE A 18 13.56 1.42 -1.17
C ILE A 18 12.57 1.53 0.00
N ASP A 19 12.58 2.65 0.73
CA ASP A 19 11.60 2.97 1.78
C ASP A 19 10.21 3.10 1.12
N MET A 20 9.56 1.96 0.88
CA MET A 20 8.26 1.89 0.21
C MET A 20 7.17 1.79 1.29
N ILE A 21 6.33 2.81 1.36
CA ILE A 21 5.19 2.84 2.29
C ILE A 21 3.95 2.38 1.51
N LEU A 22 3.34 1.30 1.96
CA LEU A 22 2.07 0.79 1.43
C LEU A 22 0.90 1.24 2.31
N ASN A 23 -0.09 1.88 1.72
CA ASN A 23 -1.31 2.30 2.40
C ASN A 23 -2.55 1.84 1.63
N PRO A 24 -3.57 1.26 2.29
CA PRO A 24 -4.85 1.04 1.65
C PRO A 24 -5.51 2.41 1.35
N LYS A 25 -6.08 2.56 0.16
CA LYS A 25 -6.70 3.80 -0.30
C LYS A 25 -7.98 3.51 -1.07
N LEU A 26 -9.09 4.11 -0.66
CA LEU A 26 -10.35 4.03 -1.40
C LEU A 26 -10.31 4.98 -2.61
N PHE A 27 -10.44 4.43 -3.82
CA PHE A 27 -10.48 5.17 -5.08
C PHE A 27 -11.66 4.69 -5.93
N ALA A 28 -12.54 5.61 -6.34
CA ALA A 28 -13.73 5.31 -7.14
C ALA A 28 -14.62 4.16 -6.59
N GLY A 29 -14.67 4.00 -5.26
CA GLY A 29 -15.46 2.94 -4.61
C GLY A 29 -14.77 1.57 -4.52
N LYS A 30 -13.50 1.47 -4.92
CA LYS A 30 -12.67 0.26 -4.76
C LYS A 30 -11.46 0.56 -3.88
N TRP A 31 -11.05 -0.41 -3.08
CA TRP A 31 -9.84 -0.30 -2.27
C TRP A 31 -8.64 -0.63 -3.12
N CYS A 32 -7.64 0.23 -3.14
CA CYS A 32 -6.37 0.02 -3.83
C CYS A 32 -5.23 0.14 -2.82
N ILE A 33 -4.01 -0.14 -3.26
CA ILE A 33 -2.81 0.10 -2.45
C ILE A 33 -2.06 1.29 -3.03
N GLU A 34 -2.02 2.39 -2.28
CA GLU A 34 -1.14 3.52 -2.55
C GLU A 34 0.29 3.14 -2.13
N VAL A 35 1.19 3.22 -3.09
CA VAL A 35 2.62 3.07 -2.91
C VAL A 35 3.23 4.45 -2.84
N SER A 36 3.82 4.80 -1.70
CA SER A 36 4.60 6.02 -1.54
C SER A 36 6.08 5.68 -1.50
N THR A 37 6.84 6.21 -2.46
CA THR A 37 8.30 6.14 -2.48
C THR A 37 8.89 7.54 -2.39
N PRO A 38 10.03 7.74 -1.70
CA PRO A 38 10.70 9.03 -1.64
C PRO A 38 11.12 9.57 -3.01
N GLU A 39 11.44 8.68 -3.95
CA GLU A 39 11.99 9.03 -5.26
C GLU A 39 10.91 9.33 -6.32
N PHE A 40 9.82 8.55 -6.34
CA PHE A 40 8.78 8.66 -7.38
C PHE A 40 7.47 9.25 -6.85
N GLY A 41 7.41 9.59 -5.57
CA GLY A 41 6.19 10.09 -4.93
C GLY A 41 5.15 8.97 -4.75
N LYS A 42 3.89 9.32 -4.95
CA LYS A 42 2.74 8.44 -4.69
C LYS A 42 2.19 7.86 -5.99
N THR A 43 2.00 6.54 -6.01
CA THR A 43 1.38 5.83 -7.12
C THR A 43 0.45 4.72 -6.61
N ILE A 44 -0.31 4.08 -7.48
CA ILE A 44 -1.12 2.91 -7.15
C ILE A 44 -0.38 1.63 -7.54
N LEU A 45 -0.43 0.63 -6.67
CA LEU A 45 0.13 -0.68 -6.94
C LEU A 45 -0.60 -1.33 -8.12
N LEU A 46 0.17 -1.82 -9.08
CA LEU A 46 -0.35 -2.47 -10.28
C LEU A 46 -0.14 -3.98 -10.21
N ASP A 47 -1.11 -4.72 -10.73
CA ASP A 47 -1.09 -6.16 -10.87
C ASP A 47 -0.39 -6.54 -12.18
N LYS A 48 0.79 -7.17 -12.07
CA LYS A 48 1.61 -7.59 -13.21
C LYS A 48 0.98 -8.73 -14.03
N GLU A 49 0.07 -9.49 -13.43
CA GLU A 49 -0.60 -10.63 -14.08
C GLU A 49 -1.84 -10.18 -14.87
N LYS A 50 -2.34 -8.96 -14.59
CA LYS A 50 -3.52 -8.36 -15.21
C LYS A 50 -3.19 -7.10 -16.01
N ASP A 51 -2.24 -7.18 -16.93
CA ASP A 51 -1.91 -6.09 -17.86
C ASP A 51 -1.52 -4.76 -17.17
N PHE A 52 -0.90 -4.82 -15.98
CA PHE A 52 -0.58 -3.65 -15.15
C PHE A 52 -1.83 -2.85 -14.73
N SER A 53 -2.98 -3.52 -14.57
CA SER A 53 -4.18 -2.91 -14.01
C SER A 53 -3.99 -2.60 -12.53
N PRO A 54 -4.65 -1.56 -11.98
CA PRO A 54 -4.62 -1.29 -10.55
C PRO A 54 -5.06 -2.52 -9.74
N LEU A 55 -4.29 -2.87 -8.71
CA LEU A 55 -4.68 -3.91 -7.78
C LEU A 55 -5.82 -3.38 -6.91
N VAL A 56 -7.02 -3.94 -7.10
CA VAL A 56 -8.26 -3.52 -6.44
C VAL A 56 -8.78 -4.61 -5.51
N PHE A 57 -9.39 -4.18 -4.42
CA PHE A 57 -10.01 -4.98 -3.38
C PHE A 57 -11.42 -4.47 -3.10
N ASP A 58 -12.31 -5.35 -2.68
CA ASP A 58 -13.69 -4.98 -2.33
C ASP A 58 -13.77 -4.35 -0.94
N THR A 59 -12.89 -4.76 -0.02
CA THR A 59 -12.85 -4.27 1.37
C THR A 59 -11.48 -3.73 1.77
N GLU A 60 -11.47 -2.88 2.81
CA GLU A 60 -10.24 -2.37 3.43
C GLU A 60 -9.41 -3.51 4.04
N GLU A 61 -10.09 -4.50 4.63
CA GLU A 61 -9.47 -5.64 5.32
C GLU A 61 -8.67 -6.50 4.34
N GLU A 62 -9.20 -6.75 3.13
CA GLU A 62 -8.47 -7.48 2.09
C GLU A 62 -7.22 -6.74 1.62
N ALA A 63 -7.31 -5.42 1.44
CA ALA A 63 -6.15 -4.59 1.08
C ALA A 63 -5.09 -4.63 2.19
N LEU A 64 -5.49 -4.57 3.46
CA LEU A 64 -4.61 -4.68 4.62
C LEU A 64 -3.96 -6.06 4.74
N ASP A 65 -4.72 -7.14 4.51
CA ASP A 65 -4.22 -8.51 4.52
C ASP A 65 -3.15 -8.70 3.44
N TYR A 66 -3.38 -8.17 2.24
CA TYR A 66 -2.37 -8.18 1.18
C TYR A 66 -1.10 -7.44 1.60
N ILE A 67 -1.21 -6.23 2.16
CA ILE A 67 -0.05 -5.46 2.63
C ILE A 67 0.74 -6.28 3.68
N ARG A 68 0.06 -6.94 4.62
CA ARG A 68 0.72 -7.77 5.63
C ARG A 68 1.50 -8.91 4.99
N LYS A 69 0.89 -9.65 4.06
CA LYS A 69 1.55 -10.75 3.34
C LYS A 69 2.80 -10.29 2.60
N VAL A 70 2.72 -9.16 1.89
CA VAL A 70 3.88 -8.58 1.18
C VAL A 70 5.01 -8.21 2.15
N MET A 71 4.67 -7.72 3.33
CA MET A 71 5.66 -7.37 4.36
C MET A 71 6.26 -8.58 5.08
N GLU A 72 5.55 -9.70 5.14
CA GLU A 72 6.05 -10.95 5.75
C GLU A 72 6.97 -11.74 4.79
N ASP A 73 6.77 -11.62 3.47
CA ASP A 73 7.57 -12.31 2.45
C ASP A 73 8.95 -11.64 2.20
N ASN A 74 9.19 -10.44 2.75
CA ASN A 74 10.45 -9.67 2.64
C ASN A 74 11.27 -9.66 3.93
#